data_AF-A0A7K8QD33-F1
#
_entry.id   AF-A0A7K8QD33-F1
#
_cell.length_a   1.000
_cell.length_b   1.000
_cell.length_c   1.000
_cell.angle_alpha   90.00
_cell.angle_beta   90.00
_cell.angle_gamma   90.00
#
_symmetry.space_group_name_H-M   'P 1'
#
loop_
_entity.id
_entity.type
_entity.pdbx_description
1 polymer ?
#
loop_
_entity_poly.entity_id
_entity_poly.type
_entity_poly.pdbx_seq_one_letter_code
_entity_poly.pdbx_strand_id
1 'polypeptide(L)'
;RYRSPAFHVQSWYDEVKDYTFPYPHECNPWCPDKCTGSMCTHYTQIVWATTNRIGCAVNVCKQMNVWGEIWENAVYLVCNYSPKGNWIGEAPYKTGRPCSECPPSYGGGCQNNLCYK
;
A
#
# COMPACT_ATOMS: atom_id res chain seq x y z
N ARG A 1 14.83 7.93 20.17
CA ARG A 1 14.50 9.13 19.35
C ARG A 1 13.19 8.83 18.65
N TYR A 2 12.14 9.64 18.84
CA TYR A 2 10.84 9.41 18.19
C TYR A 2 10.99 9.48 16.67
N ARG A 3 10.46 8.50 15.95
CA ARG A 3 10.35 8.49 14.49
C ARG A 3 8.86 8.51 14.14
N SER A 4 8.49 9.26 13.11
CA SER A 4 7.10 9.34 12.69
C SER A 4 6.63 8.00 12.11
N PRO A 5 5.32 7.71 12.12
CA PRO A 5 4.78 6.54 11.41
C PRO A 5 5.23 6.50 9.95
N ALA A 6 5.30 7.66 9.27
CA ALA A 6 5.78 7.77 7.89
C ALA A 6 7.20 7.21 7.69
N PHE A 7 8.10 7.39 8.68
CA PHE A 7 9.44 6.81 8.62
C PHE A 7 9.39 5.28 8.52
N HIS A 8 8.49 4.65 9.28
CA HIS A 8 8.35 3.19 9.31
C HIS A 8 7.57 2.65 8.11
N VAL A 9 6.62 3.43 7.57
CA VAL A 9 5.92 3.12 6.31
C VAL A 9 6.85 3.18 5.11
N GLN A 10 7.97 3.93 5.19
CA GLN A 10 8.92 4.06 4.07
C GLN A 10 9.41 2.70 3.57
N SER A 11 9.71 1.73 4.45
CA SER A 11 10.15 0.40 4.02
C SER A 11 9.08 -0.36 3.24
N TRP A 12 7.79 -0.11 3.52
CA TRP A 12 6.69 -0.66 2.74
C TRP A 12 6.58 0.00 1.38
N TYR A 13 6.78 1.33 1.30
CA TYR A 13 6.78 2.04 0.03
C TYR A 13 7.95 1.64 -0.87
N ASP A 14 9.14 1.44 -0.29
CA ASP A 14 10.38 1.12 -1.00
C ASP A 14 10.30 -0.20 -1.78
N GLU A 15 9.32 -1.08 -1.50
CA GLU A 15 9.05 -2.28 -2.29
C GLU A 15 8.67 -1.94 -3.75
N VAL A 16 8.30 -0.69 -4.04
CA VAL A 16 8.09 -0.19 -5.42
C VAL A 16 9.27 -0.48 -6.34
N LYS A 17 10.50 -0.53 -5.81
CA LYS A 17 11.71 -0.82 -6.58
C LYS A 17 11.73 -2.25 -7.15
N ASP A 18 11.02 -3.16 -6.48
CA ASP A 18 10.96 -4.59 -6.78
C ASP A 18 9.62 -4.98 -7.44
N TYR A 19 8.66 -4.04 -7.46
CA TYR A 19 7.32 -4.25 -8.00
C TYR A 19 7.23 -3.80 -9.47
N THR A 20 6.73 -4.70 -10.33
CA THR A 20 6.40 -4.36 -11.72
C THR A 20 4.88 -4.25 -11.89
N PHE A 21 4.40 -3.07 -12.26
CA PHE A 21 2.98 -2.83 -12.46
C PHE A 21 2.43 -3.64 -13.66
N PRO A 22 1.32 -4.39 -13.49
CA PRO A 22 0.70 -5.15 -14.58
C PRO A 22 -0.14 -4.22 -15.47
N TYR A 23 0.23 -4.11 -16.74
CA TYR A 23 -0.54 -3.30 -17.69
C TYR A 23 -1.82 -4.03 -18.14
N PRO A 24 -2.86 -3.29 -18.59
CA PRO A 24 -4.14 -3.90 -18.96
C PRO A 24 -4.05 -5.03 -19.99
N HIS A 25 -3.10 -4.97 -20.93
CA HIS A 25 -2.90 -6.01 -21.95
C HIS A 25 -2.32 -7.32 -21.40
N GLU A 26 -1.80 -7.31 -20.18
CA GLU A 26 -1.23 -8.48 -19.49
C GLU A 26 -2.27 -9.17 -18.61
N CYS A 27 -3.42 -8.55 -18.38
CA CYS A 27 -4.48 -9.07 -17.52
C CYS A 27 -5.51 -9.86 -18.34
N ASN A 28 -5.56 -11.19 -18.19
CA ASN A 28 -6.55 -12.03 -18.84
C ASN A 28 -6.70 -13.43 -18.17
N PRO A 29 -7.81 -13.74 -17.48
CA PRO A 29 -8.80 -12.82 -16.91
C PRO A 29 -8.28 -12.10 -15.65
N TRP A 30 -7.10 -12.49 -15.16
CA TRP A 30 -6.43 -11.98 -13.98
C TRP A 30 -5.14 -11.27 -14.38
N CYS A 31 -4.75 -10.25 -13.61
CA CYS A 31 -3.46 -9.59 -13.74
C CYS A 31 -2.34 -10.42 -13.07
N PRO A 32 -1.15 -10.52 -13.69
CA PRO A 32 -0.01 -11.17 -13.06
C PRO A 32 0.52 -10.33 -11.89
N ASP A 33 0.86 -10.98 -10.78
CA ASP A 33 1.63 -10.34 -9.71
C ASP A 33 3.13 -10.53 -10.00
N LYS A 34 3.84 -9.41 -10.18
CA LYS A 34 5.25 -9.39 -10.57
C LYS A 34 6.07 -8.67 -9.50
N CYS A 35 6.66 -9.47 -8.62
CA CYS A 35 7.55 -9.00 -7.57
C CYS A 35 8.90 -9.72 -7.68
N THR A 36 9.99 -8.97 -7.80
CA THR A 36 11.36 -9.55 -7.84
C THR A 36 12.02 -9.59 -6.47
N GLY A 37 11.46 -8.88 -5.49
CA GLY A 37 11.93 -8.82 -4.12
C GLY A 37 11.30 -9.90 -3.24
N SER A 38 11.65 -9.89 -1.95
CA SER A 38 11.04 -10.80 -0.96
C SER A 38 9.59 -10.44 -0.63
N MET A 39 9.16 -9.21 -0.91
CA MET A 39 7.83 -8.70 -0.61
C MET A 39 7.52 -7.47 -1.45
N CYS A 40 6.30 -7.40 -2.01
CA CYS A 40 5.77 -6.20 -2.69
C CYS A 40 4.34 -5.84 -2.24
N THR A 41 3.73 -6.66 -1.38
CA THR A 41 2.31 -6.54 -1.07
C THR A 41 2.00 -5.37 -0.12
N HIS A 42 2.98 -4.84 0.60
CA HIS A 42 2.76 -3.66 1.42
C HIS A 42 2.67 -2.42 0.53
N TYR A 43 3.57 -2.30 -0.46
CA TYR A 43 3.49 -1.21 -1.44
C TYR A 43 2.16 -1.21 -2.18
N THR A 44 1.73 -2.36 -2.73
CA THR A 44 0.47 -2.42 -3.49
C THR A 44 -0.74 -2.01 -2.65
N GLN A 45 -0.76 -2.33 -1.36
CA GLN A 45 -1.83 -1.88 -0.47
C GLN A 45 -1.78 -0.36 -0.22
N ILE A 46 -0.59 0.24 -0.10
CA ILE A 46 -0.45 1.70 0.09
C ILE A 46 -1.02 2.46 -1.10
N VAL A 47 -0.80 1.97 -2.33
CA VAL A 47 -1.22 2.64 -3.57
C VAL A 47 -2.55 2.13 -4.12
N TRP A 48 -3.32 1.37 -3.33
CA TRP A 48 -4.57 0.78 -3.80
C TRP A 48 -5.66 1.84 -4.02
N ALA A 49 -6.09 2.05 -5.26
CA ALA A 49 -6.91 3.21 -5.65
C ALA A 49 -8.26 3.31 -4.93
N THR A 50 -8.88 2.17 -4.61
CA THR A 50 -10.18 2.15 -3.94
C THR A 50 -10.09 2.26 -2.42
N THR A 51 -8.91 2.07 -1.84
CA THR A 51 -8.68 2.24 -0.41
C THR A 51 -8.66 3.73 -0.07
N ASN A 52 -9.57 4.18 0.80
CA ASN A 52 -9.70 5.60 1.14
C ASN A 52 -9.75 5.89 2.64
N ARG A 53 -9.65 4.87 3.48
CA ARG A 53 -9.56 4.98 4.94
C ARG A 53 -8.40 4.15 5.44
N ILE A 54 -7.66 4.71 6.37
CA ILE A 54 -6.53 4.06 7.02
C ILE A 54 -6.60 4.34 8.52
N GLY A 55 -6.25 3.33 9.33
CA GLY A 55 -6.04 3.50 10.77
C GLY A 55 -4.76 2.77 11.17
N CYS A 56 -3.85 3.46 11.85
CA CYS A 56 -2.57 2.89 12.26
C CYS A 56 -2.38 2.96 13.77
N ALA A 57 -1.65 1.98 14.32
CA ALA A 57 -1.21 1.94 15.70
C ALA A 57 0.29 1.63 15.75
N VAL A 58 1.01 2.29 16.66
CA VAL A 58 2.44 2.09 16.89
C VAL A 58 2.69 1.77 18.35
N ASN A 59 3.51 0.75 18.60
CA ASN A 59 3.96 0.40 19.94
C ASN A 59 5.46 0.06 19.94
N VAL A 60 6.14 0.34 21.04
CA VAL A 60 7.54 -0.09 21.24
C VAL A 60 7.55 -1.32 22.14
N CYS A 61 7.93 -2.46 21.57
CA CYS A 61 8.07 -3.72 22.27
C CYS A 61 9.50 -3.83 22.81
N LYS A 62 9.66 -3.92 24.13
CA LYS A 62 10.99 -4.07 24.76
C LYS A 62 11.71 -5.30 24.25
N GLN A 63 10.99 -6.42 24.15
CA GLN A 63 11.47 -7.67 23.57
C GLN A 63 10.37 -8.24 22.67
N MET A 64 10.71 -8.55 21.42
CA MET A 64 9.79 -9.13 20.45
C MET A 64 10.46 -10.33 19.80
N ASN A 65 9.81 -11.50 19.84
CA ASN A 65 10.27 -12.67 19.10
C ASN A 65 9.78 -12.56 17.65
N VAL A 66 10.73 -12.48 16.73
CA VAL A 66 10.50 -12.39 15.29
C VAL A 66 11.22 -13.55 14.64
N TRP A 67 10.47 -14.57 14.22
CA TRP A 67 11.00 -15.76 13.55
C TRP A 67 12.11 -16.49 14.33
N GLY A 68 12.04 -16.50 15.66
CA GLY A 68 13.02 -17.15 16.54
C GLY A 68 14.15 -16.24 17.00
N GLU A 69 14.24 -15.01 16.50
CA GLU A 69 15.19 -14.00 16.96
C GLU A 69 14.53 -13.00 17.91
N ILE A 70 15.24 -12.62 18.98
CA ILE A 70 14.77 -11.59 19.92
C ILE A 70 15.23 -10.22 19.45
N TRP A 71 14.27 -9.36 19.13
CA TRP A 71 14.51 -7.97 18.77
C TRP A 71 14.27 -7.09 20.00
N GLU A 72 15.32 -6.41 20.44
CA GLU A 72 15.28 -5.47 21.57
C GLU A 72 14.77 -4.09 21.11
N ASN A 73 13.86 -3.48 21.88
CA ASN A 73 13.25 -2.18 21.60
C ASN A 73 12.64 -2.07 20.18
N ALA A 74 12.00 -3.14 19.70
CA ALA A 74 11.38 -3.19 18.39
C ALA A 74 10.18 -2.25 18.28
N VAL A 75 10.08 -1.54 17.16
CA VAL A 75 8.88 -0.75 16.82
C VAL A 75 7.91 -1.65 16.07
N TYR A 76 6.71 -1.82 16.64
CA TYR A 76 5.62 -2.55 16.02
C TYR A 76 4.58 -1.56 15.49
N LEU A 77 4.58 -1.37 14.17
CA LEU A 77 3.61 -0.54 13.45
C LEU A 77 2.63 -1.45 12.71
N VAL A 78 1.34 -1.19 12.92
CA VAL A 78 0.25 -1.86 12.19
C VAL A 78 -0.63 -0.78 11.56
N CYS A 79 -1.00 -0.97 10.29
CA CYS A 79 -1.97 -0.13 9.59
C CYS A 79 -3.05 -1.01 8.96
N ASN A 80 -4.31 -0.67 9.23
CA ASN A 80 -5.49 -1.28 8.63
C ASN A 80 -6.04 -0.36 7.54
N TYR A 81 -6.44 -0.96 6.42
CA TYR A 81 -6.90 -0.26 5.22
C TYR A 81 -8.35 -0.63 4.90
N SER A 82 -9.16 0.36 4.54
CA SER A 82 -10.56 0.16 4.17
C SER A 82 -10.99 1.04 2.99
N PRO A 83 -11.68 0.48 1.98
CA PRO A 83 -11.79 -0.96 1.67
C PRO A 83 -10.43 -1.64 1.55
N LYS A 84 -10.37 -2.97 1.72
CA LYS A 84 -9.11 -3.72 1.58
C LYS A 84 -8.68 -3.73 0.11
N GLY A 85 -7.37 -3.67 -0.11
CA GLY A 85 -6.76 -3.88 -1.41
C GLY A 85 -6.24 -5.31 -1.58
N ASN A 86 -5.18 -5.44 -2.38
CA ASN A 86 -4.46 -6.68 -2.65
C ASN A 86 -5.40 -7.83 -3.05
N TRP A 87 -6.37 -7.52 -3.91
CA TRP A 87 -7.20 -8.55 -4.52
C TRP A 87 -6.35 -9.36 -5.49
N ILE A 88 -6.36 -10.68 -5.31
CA ILE A 88 -5.58 -11.59 -6.15
C ILE A 88 -6.07 -11.45 -7.60
N GLY A 89 -5.13 -11.20 -8.51
CA GLY A 89 -5.44 -11.03 -9.92
C GLY A 89 -5.93 -9.63 -10.30
N GLU A 90 -5.86 -8.64 -9.41
CA GLU A 90 -6.18 -7.24 -9.71
C GLU A 90 -4.95 -6.33 -9.62
N ALA A 91 -4.89 -5.33 -10.49
CA ALA A 91 -3.91 -4.25 -10.39
C ALA A 91 -4.31 -3.27 -9.28
N PRO A 92 -3.34 -2.63 -8.58
CA PRO A 92 -3.65 -1.74 -7.46
C PRO A 92 -4.39 -0.46 -7.88
N TYR A 93 -4.24 -0.04 -9.13
CA TYR A 93 -4.92 1.11 -9.71
C TYR A 93 -5.02 0.93 -11.23
N LYS A 94 -5.84 1.76 -11.88
CA LYS A 94 -5.91 1.81 -13.34
C LYS A 94 -4.90 2.79 -13.92
N THR A 95 -4.35 2.47 -15.08
CA THR A 95 -3.56 3.44 -15.84
C THR A 95 -4.48 4.46 -16.50
N GLY A 96 -4.04 5.71 -16.57
CA GLY A 96 -4.84 6.78 -17.17
C GLY A 96 -4.38 8.17 -16.76
N ARG A 97 -5.10 9.19 -17.24
CA ARG A 97 -4.88 10.57 -16.81
C ARG A 97 -5.35 10.71 -15.35
N PRO A 98 -4.60 11.40 -14.47
CA PRO A 98 -5.06 11.66 -13.12
C PRO A 98 -6.47 12.26 -13.08
N CYS A 99 -7.27 11.79 -12.14
CA CYS A 99 -8.66 12.22 -11.92
C CYS A 99 -9.66 11.96 -13.08
N SER A 100 -9.29 11.23 -14.14
CA SER A 100 -10.21 10.95 -15.25
C SER A 100 -11.36 10.01 -14.90
N GLU A 101 -11.22 9.22 -13.83
CA GLU A 101 -12.21 8.24 -13.37
C GLU A 101 -12.50 8.39 -11.85
N CYS A 102 -12.51 9.62 -11.33
CA CYS A 102 -12.89 9.81 -9.93
C CYS A 102 -14.34 9.38 -9.67
N PRO A 103 -14.61 8.67 -8.55
CA PRO A 103 -15.97 8.22 -8.25
C PRO A 103 -16.94 9.40 -8.12
N PRO A 104 -18.20 9.30 -8.58
CA PRO A 104 -19.20 10.36 -8.44
C PRO A 104 -19.41 10.84 -7.00
N SER A 105 -19.19 9.97 -6.01
CA SER A 105 -19.29 10.29 -4.59
C SER A 105 -18.29 11.36 -4.10
N TYR A 106 -17.25 11.65 -4.89
CA TYR A 106 -16.24 12.68 -4.66
C TYR A 106 -16.60 14.01 -5.35
N GLY A 107 -17.75 14.11 -6.05
CA GLY A 107 -18.23 15.37 -6.62
C GLY A 107 -17.35 15.97 -7.72
N GLY A 108 -16.47 15.16 -8.34
CA GLY A 108 -15.52 15.62 -9.36
C GLY A 108 -14.31 16.38 -8.80
N GLY A 109 -14.11 16.41 -7.48
CA GLY A 109 -12.95 17.05 -6.88
C GLY A 109 -11.65 16.32 -7.22
N CYS A 110 -10.64 17.12 -7.59
CA CYS A 110 -9.30 16.65 -7.89
C CYS A 110 -8.29 17.60 -7.24
N GLN A 111 -7.43 17.05 -6.40
CA GLN A 111 -6.38 17.82 -5.73
C GLN A 111 -5.08 17.02 -5.75
N ASN A 112 -3.99 17.63 -6.21
CA ASN A 112 -2.67 16.98 -6.28
C ASN A 112 -2.70 15.61 -6.98
N ASN A 113 -3.43 15.50 -8.10
CA ASN A 113 -3.62 14.26 -8.86
C ASN A 113 -4.41 13.15 -8.15
N LEU A 114 -5.08 13.46 -7.03
CA LEU A 114 -5.92 12.53 -6.26
C LEU A 114 -7.39 12.96 -6.29
N CYS A 115 -8.29 11.98 -6.31
CA CYS A 115 -9.72 12.20 -6.14
C CYS A 115 -9.99 12.70 -4.73
N TYR A 116 -10.66 13.84 -4.62
CA TYR A 116 -10.90 14.52 -3.36
C TYR A 116 -12.38 14.90 -3.23
N LYS A 117 -12.92 14.79 -2.01
CA LYS A 117 -14.30 15.16 -1.68
C LYS A 117 -14.27 16.31 -0.68
#